data_AF-A0A7S0NMQ6-F1
#
_entry.id   AF-A0A7S0NMQ6-F1
#
_cell.length_a   1.000
_cell.length_b   1.000
_cell.length_c   1.000
_cell.angle_alpha   90.00
_cell.angle_beta   90.00
_cell.angle_gamma   90.00
#
_symmetry.space_group_name_H-M   'P 1'
#
loop_
_entity.id
_entity.type
_entity.pdbx_description
1 polymer ?
#
loop_
_entity_poly.entity_id
_entity_poly.type
_entity_poly.pdbx_seq_one_letter_code
_entity_poly.pdbx_strand_id
1 'polypeptide(L)'
;GSGEGAGRQLTVADIDGRVARRTALHAARQAVSTVAMLADPDGEDDDGGDGDGGAAARMAADLMRAAEASAARGSAADPTIASLQNAFQAVVQERAVEAEGNRKVSAAVAGSVTFQSLADGRLVVRYSAPDVAAGRVGHDGERTEIVQDLPAALLPLVLRVVAADQSPAARQNLAPAAMAVASPRVFWAIVRHGGVGSGDGIGFAEALESLAPGAADWASITVRERRRPERYSEYVSH
;
A
#
# COMPACT_ATOMS: atom_id res chain seq x y z
N GLY A 1 -4.22 -5.54 55.77
CA GLY A 1 -4.75 -6.33 54.65
C GLY A 1 -3.73 -6.27 53.54
N SER A 2 -3.00 -7.36 53.33
CA SER A 2 -1.94 -7.44 52.32
C SER A 2 -2.53 -7.91 51.00
N GLY A 3 -2.23 -7.18 49.93
CA GLY A 3 -2.61 -7.54 48.57
C GLY A 3 -1.67 -8.58 47.98
N GLU A 4 -2.24 -9.58 47.30
CA GLU A 4 -1.54 -10.52 46.44
C GLU A 4 -2.38 -10.75 45.17
N GLY A 5 -2.17 -9.89 44.18
CA GLY A 5 -2.49 -10.22 42.79
C GLY A 5 -1.27 -10.91 42.19
N ALA A 6 -1.18 -12.23 42.36
CA ALA A 6 -0.10 -13.03 41.81
C ALA A 6 -0.04 -12.88 40.28
N GLY A 7 1.00 -12.23 39.78
CA GLY A 7 1.32 -12.18 38.35
C GLY A 7 1.64 -13.58 37.85
N ARG A 8 0.67 -14.23 37.20
CA ARG A 8 0.82 -15.56 36.63
C ARG A 8 1.90 -15.52 35.54
N GLN A 9 3.07 -16.08 35.84
CA GLN A 9 4.12 -16.30 34.85
C GLN A 9 3.58 -17.21 33.75
N LEU A 10 3.67 -16.75 32.50
CA LEU A 10 3.27 -17.51 31.33
C LEU A 10 4.28 -18.63 31.11
N THR A 11 3.80 -19.87 31.11
CA THR A 11 4.63 -21.05 30.85
C THR A 11 4.91 -21.19 29.34
N VAL A 12 5.91 -21.97 28.97
CA VAL A 12 6.21 -22.29 27.55
C VAL A 12 4.99 -22.85 26.83
N ALA A 13 4.20 -23.69 27.51
CA ALA A 13 2.95 -24.24 26.97
C ALA A 13 1.87 -23.16 26.73
N ASP A 14 1.83 -22.09 27.54
CA ASP A 14 0.91 -20.97 27.33
C ASP A 14 1.29 -20.14 26.10
N ILE A 15 2.60 -20.01 25.85
CA ILE A 15 3.16 -19.31 24.69
C ILE A 15 2.91 -20.12 23.43
N ASP A 16 3.25 -21.41 23.43
CA ASP A 16 2.98 -22.32 22.31
C ASP A 16 1.50 -22.35 21.94
N GLY A 17 0.61 -22.36 22.95
CA GLY A 17 -0.82 -22.28 22.74
C GLY A 17 -1.28 -20.95 22.13
N ARG A 18 -0.64 -19.82 22.45
CA ARG A 18 -0.96 -18.52 21.85
C ARG A 18 -0.46 -18.42 20.41
N VAL A 19 0.75 -18.91 20.15
CA VAL A 19 1.34 -18.98 18.81
C VAL A 19 0.45 -19.84 17.93
N ALA A 20 0.15 -21.08 18.35
CA ALA A 20 -0.72 -22.00 17.63
C ALA A 20 -2.08 -21.38 17.27
N ARG A 21 -2.70 -20.65 18.21
CA ARG A 21 -3.97 -19.93 17.97
C ARG A 21 -3.83 -18.81 16.94
N ARG A 22 -2.76 -18.01 16.99
CA ARG A 22 -2.56 -16.92 16.01
C ARG A 22 -2.21 -17.45 14.62
N THR A 23 -1.37 -18.48 14.53
CA THR A 23 -1.09 -19.16 13.24
C THR A 23 -2.34 -19.82 12.68
N ALA A 24 -3.17 -20.47 13.51
CA ALA A 24 -4.43 -21.04 13.06
C ALA A 24 -5.41 -19.96 12.58
N LEU A 25 -5.48 -18.81 13.26
CA LEU A 25 -6.31 -17.68 12.83
C LEU A 25 -5.83 -17.08 11.50
N HIS A 26 -4.52 -16.94 11.30
CA HIS A 26 -3.94 -16.43 10.06
C HIS A 26 -4.10 -17.43 8.91
N ALA A 27 -3.85 -18.72 9.16
CA ALA A 27 -4.10 -19.79 8.20
C ALA A 27 -5.59 -19.89 7.84
N ALA A 28 -6.51 -19.71 8.79
CA ALA A 28 -7.95 -19.68 8.53
C ALA A 28 -8.35 -18.45 7.68
N ARG A 29 -7.76 -17.28 7.93
CA ARG A 29 -8.00 -16.08 7.11
C ARG A 29 -7.45 -16.23 5.69
N GLN A 30 -6.30 -16.89 5.55
CA GLN A 30 -5.74 -17.22 4.25
C GLN A 30 -6.57 -18.29 3.54
N ALA A 31 -7.04 -19.32 4.25
CA ALA A 31 -7.93 -20.35 3.73
C ALA A 31 -9.25 -19.74 3.22
N VAL A 32 -9.85 -18.81 3.97
CA VAL A 32 -11.03 -18.05 3.52
C VAL A 32 -10.71 -17.20 2.29
N SER A 33 -9.51 -16.63 2.20
CA SER A 33 -9.05 -15.89 1.02
C SER A 33 -8.81 -16.79 -0.20
N THR A 34 -8.25 -17.99 -0.04
CA THR A 34 -8.04 -18.96 -1.13
C THR A 34 -9.33 -19.65 -1.55
N VAL A 35 -10.23 -19.96 -0.63
CA VAL A 35 -11.56 -20.53 -0.93
C VAL A 35 -12.43 -19.51 -1.69
N ALA A 36 -12.25 -18.21 -1.43
CA ALA A 36 -12.88 -17.16 -2.23
C ALA A 36 -12.25 -16.97 -3.63
N MET A 37 -11.00 -17.41 -3.83
CA MET A 37 -10.31 -17.38 -5.14
C MET A 37 -10.50 -18.65 -5.96
N LEU A 38 -10.89 -19.78 -5.33
CA LEU A 38 -11.14 -21.06 -5.99
C LEU A 38 -12.60 -21.24 -6.47
N ALA A 39 -13.48 -20.27 -6.22
CA ALA A 39 -14.84 -20.27 -6.74
C ALA A 39 -14.87 -19.73 -8.18
N ASP A 40 -14.14 -20.39 -9.08
CA ASP A 40 -14.26 -20.26 -10.52
C ASP A 40 -15.35 -21.25 -10.97
N PRO A 41 -16.46 -20.83 -11.62
CA PRO A 41 -17.52 -21.74 -11.99
C PRO A 41 -17.27 -22.54 -13.27
N ASP A 42 -16.12 -22.42 -13.94
CA ASP A 42 -15.85 -23.17 -15.17
C ASP A 42 -14.42 -23.72 -15.24
N GLY A 43 -14.28 -25.04 -15.08
CA GLY A 43 -13.39 -25.83 -15.94
C GLY A 43 -12.02 -26.26 -15.40
N GLU A 44 -11.96 -27.56 -15.09
CA GLU A 44 -10.83 -28.49 -15.28
C GLU A 44 -9.69 -28.49 -14.23
N ASP A 45 -9.65 -29.64 -13.54
CA ASP A 45 -8.60 -30.13 -12.65
C ASP A 45 -7.25 -30.20 -13.37
N ASP A 46 -6.21 -29.61 -12.77
CA ASP A 46 -4.85 -30.14 -12.86
C ASP A 46 -4.15 -30.02 -11.50
N ASP A 47 -3.99 -31.17 -10.87
CA ASP A 47 -3.25 -31.42 -9.64
C ASP A 47 -1.74 -31.29 -9.93
N GLY A 48 -1.05 -30.36 -9.26
CA GLY A 48 0.42 -30.37 -9.28
C GLY A 48 1.11 -29.08 -8.89
N GLY A 49 1.38 -28.87 -7.58
CA GLY A 49 2.20 -27.73 -7.15
C GLY A 49 2.53 -27.62 -5.66
N ASP A 50 2.52 -28.72 -4.91
CA ASP A 50 2.99 -28.72 -3.52
C ASP A 50 4.52 -28.65 -3.47
N GLY A 51 5.09 -27.49 -3.15
CA GLY A 51 6.54 -27.40 -2.96
C GLY A 51 7.09 -26.12 -2.33
N ASP A 52 6.64 -24.93 -2.74
CA ASP A 52 7.40 -23.70 -2.42
C ASP A 52 6.78 -22.83 -1.29
N GLY A 53 5.48 -22.99 -1.00
CA GLY A 53 4.82 -22.24 0.08
C GLY A 53 5.24 -22.68 1.50
N GLY A 54 5.69 -23.93 1.64
CA GLY A 54 6.06 -24.52 2.93
C GLY A 54 7.41 -24.05 3.47
N ALA A 55 8.39 -23.79 2.61
CA ALA A 55 9.73 -23.38 3.02
C ALA A 55 9.77 -21.94 3.54
N ALA A 56 9.08 -21.01 2.86
CA ALA A 56 8.92 -19.63 3.32
C ALA A 56 8.10 -19.54 4.61
N ALA A 57 7.04 -20.34 4.74
CA ALA A 57 6.24 -20.41 5.96
C ALA A 57 7.02 -21.02 7.15
N ARG A 58 7.85 -22.05 6.89
CA ARG A 58 8.74 -22.65 7.90
C ARG A 58 9.84 -21.67 8.32
N MET A 59 10.48 -20.98 7.38
CA MET A 59 11.45 -19.94 7.68
C MET A 59 10.83 -18.78 8.47
N ALA A 60 9.63 -18.33 8.11
CA ALA A 60 8.91 -17.30 8.87
C ALA A 60 8.57 -17.78 10.30
N ALA A 61 8.17 -19.04 10.46
CA ALA A 61 7.90 -19.65 11.76
C ALA A 61 9.16 -19.82 12.61
N ASP A 62 10.29 -20.22 12.00
CA ASP A 62 11.57 -20.39 12.69
C ASP A 62 12.16 -19.02 13.09
N LEU A 63 12.00 -17.99 12.26
CA LEU A 63 12.36 -16.61 12.60
C LEU A 63 11.50 -16.04 13.73
N MET A 64 10.19 -16.29 13.72
CA MET A 64 9.31 -15.89 14.83
C MET A 64 9.65 -16.65 16.11
N ARG A 65 9.93 -17.96 16.03
CA ARG A 65 10.37 -18.77 17.18
C ARG A 65 11.71 -18.28 17.74
N ALA A 66 12.65 -17.90 16.88
CA ALA A 66 13.93 -17.31 17.30
C ALA A 66 13.74 -15.96 18.00
N ALA A 67 12.88 -15.09 17.45
CA ALA A 67 12.55 -13.79 18.03
C ALA A 67 11.84 -13.91 19.39
N GLU A 68 10.89 -14.84 19.52
CA GLU A 68 10.16 -15.08 20.78
C GLU A 68 11.03 -15.75 21.84
N ALA A 69 11.89 -16.70 21.46
CA ALA A 69 12.87 -17.30 22.36
C ALA A 69 13.91 -16.29 22.86
N SER A 70 14.26 -15.28 22.06
CA SER A 70 15.10 -14.16 22.48
C SER A 70 14.35 -13.17 23.39
N ALA A 71 13.10 -12.84 23.06
CA ALA A 71 12.26 -11.99 23.90
C ALA A 71 11.99 -12.60 25.29
N ALA A 72 11.77 -13.93 25.37
CA ALA A 72 11.56 -14.67 26.62
C ALA A 72 12.83 -14.74 27.51
N ARG A 73 14.02 -14.61 26.93
CA ARG A 73 15.30 -14.49 27.65
C ARG A 73 15.61 -13.05 28.11
N GLY A 74 14.67 -12.12 27.95
CA GLY A 74 14.89 -10.70 28.23
C GLY A 74 15.74 -9.99 27.16
N SER A 75 15.92 -10.59 25.98
CA SER A 75 16.71 -10.05 24.87
C SER A 75 15.91 -9.16 23.92
N ALA A 76 14.85 -8.52 24.39
CA ALA A 76 14.28 -7.34 23.73
C ALA A 76 15.31 -6.19 23.59
N ALA A 77 16.46 -6.31 24.27
CA ALA A 77 17.63 -5.45 24.14
C ALA A 77 18.69 -5.97 23.14
N ASP A 78 18.44 -7.05 22.39
CA ASP A 78 19.37 -7.49 21.34
C ASP A 78 19.28 -6.52 20.14
N PRO A 79 20.34 -5.75 19.85
CA PRO A 79 20.33 -4.74 18.81
C PRO A 79 20.02 -5.33 17.42
N THR A 80 20.30 -6.61 17.20
CA THR A 80 20.05 -7.30 15.93
C THR A 80 18.56 -7.53 15.72
N ILE A 81 17.83 -7.92 16.76
CA ILE A 81 16.39 -8.17 16.70
C ILE A 81 15.63 -6.84 16.55
N ALA A 82 16.04 -5.81 17.27
CA ALA A 82 15.49 -4.46 17.12
C ALA A 82 15.73 -3.90 15.71
N SER A 83 16.93 -4.11 15.15
CA SER A 83 17.26 -3.72 13.76
C SER A 83 16.37 -4.43 12.74
N LEU A 84 16.17 -5.74 12.88
CA LEU A 84 15.29 -6.51 11.99
C LEU A 84 13.82 -6.09 12.13
N GLN A 85 13.32 -5.88 13.35
CA GLN A 85 11.95 -5.41 13.58
C GLN A 85 11.72 -4.03 12.93
N ASN A 86 12.67 -3.11 13.08
CA ASN A 86 12.61 -1.80 12.45
C ASN A 86 12.63 -1.91 10.92
N ALA A 87 13.45 -2.80 10.36
CA ALA A 87 13.49 -3.05 8.92
C ALA A 87 12.16 -3.62 8.40
N PHE A 88 11.57 -4.59 9.10
CA PHE A 88 10.25 -5.13 8.74
C PHE A 88 9.14 -4.08 8.82
N GLN A 89 9.13 -3.28 9.89
CA GLN A 89 8.15 -2.19 10.03
C GLN A 89 8.31 -1.15 8.93
N ALA A 90 9.54 -0.81 8.55
CA ALA A 90 9.82 0.09 7.43
C ALA A 90 9.27 -0.46 6.10
N VAL A 91 9.48 -1.74 5.82
CA VAL A 91 8.94 -2.39 4.61
C VAL A 91 7.40 -2.42 4.62
N VAL A 92 6.79 -2.76 5.75
CA VAL A 92 5.31 -2.76 5.88
C VAL A 92 4.76 -1.35 5.66
N GLN A 93 5.41 -0.33 6.22
CA GLN A 93 5.01 1.06 6.04
C GLN A 93 5.18 1.52 4.58
N GLU A 94 6.29 1.16 3.92
CA GLU A 94 6.52 1.45 2.50
C GLU A 94 5.42 0.83 1.63
N ARG A 95 5.06 -0.43 1.90
CA ARG A 95 3.97 -1.11 1.17
C ARG A 95 2.59 -0.51 1.45
N ALA A 96 2.33 -0.07 2.68
CA ALA A 96 1.08 0.59 3.04
C ALA A 96 0.94 1.93 2.29
N VAL A 97 2.03 2.70 2.23
CA VAL A 97 2.12 3.95 1.47
C VAL A 97 1.92 3.71 -0.03
N GLU A 98 2.59 2.72 -0.61
CA GLU A 98 2.43 2.33 -2.01
C GLU A 98 0.97 1.94 -2.32
N ALA A 99 0.36 1.13 -1.44
CA ALA A 99 -1.02 0.70 -1.59
C ALA A 99 -2.02 1.86 -1.45
N GLU A 100 -1.75 2.84 -0.58
CA GLU A 100 -2.56 4.05 -0.46
C GLU A 100 -2.51 4.89 -1.74
N GLY A 101 -1.30 5.19 -2.24
CA GLY A 101 -1.12 5.97 -3.45
C GLY A 101 -1.80 5.32 -4.66
N ASN A 102 -1.60 4.02 -4.85
CA ASN A 102 -2.24 3.26 -5.92
C ASN A 102 -3.77 3.26 -5.79
N ARG A 103 -4.31 3.16 -4.57
CA ARG A 103 -5.75 3.21 -4.33
C ARG A 103 -6.35 4.56 -4.78
N LYS A 104 -5.70 5.67 -4.40
CA LYS A 104 -6.13 7.02 -4.80
C LYS A 104 -6.08 7.19 -6.31
N VAL A 105 -5.02 6.72 -6.97
CA VAL A 105 -4.89 6.72 -8.44
C VAL A 105 -6.00 5.91 -9.10
N SER A 106 -6.27 4.69 -8.64
CA SER A 106 -7.34 3.85 -9.18
C SER A 106 -8.71 4.49 -9.04
N ALA A 107 -9.01 5.09 -7.88
CA ALA A 107 -10.27 5.80 -7.66
C ALA A 107 -10.43 7.01 -8.59
N ALA A 108 -9.35 7.78 -8.75
CA ALA A 108 -9.32 8.95 -9.64
C ALA A 108 -9.54 8.55 -11.10
N VAL A 109 -8.80 7.56 -11.61
CA VAL A 109 -8.94 7.10 -13.01
C VAL A 109 -10.30 6.47 -13.27
N ALA A 110 -10.90 5.79 -12.28
CA ALA A 110 -12.24 5.23 -12.37
C ALA A 110 -13.36 6.29 -12.27
N GLY A 111 -13.04 7.58 -12.12
CA GLY A 111 -14.04 8.64 -11.96
C GLY A 111 -14.85 8.53 -10.67
N SER A 112 -14.38 7.73 -9.70
CA SER A 112 -15.09 7.41 -8.47
C SER A 112 -14.70 8.40 -7.34
N VAL A 113 -14.71 9.70 -7.65
CA VAL A 113 -14.26 10.79 -6.77
C VAL A 113 -15.25 11.94 -6.80
N THR A 114 -15.59 12.48 -5.63
CA THR A 114 -16.39 13.70 -5.49
C THR A 114 -15.66 14.74 -4.65
N PHE A 115 -15.93 16.01 -4.95
CA PHE A 115 -15.26 17.16 -4.35
C PHE A 115 -16.28 18.10 -3.74
N GLN A 116 -16.04 18.53 -2.51
CA GLN A 116 -16.83 19.55 -1.83
C GLN A 116 -15.91 20.61 -1.22
N SER A 117 -15.95 21.83 -1.75
CA SER A 117 -15.22 22.97 -1.17
C SER A 117 -15.90 23.44 0.11
N LEU A 118 -15.10 23.73 1.13
CA LEU A 118 -15.53 24.32 2.39
C LEU A 118 -15.24 25.83 2.40
N ALA A 119 -16.00 26.59 3.19
CA ALA A 119 -15.88 28.05 3.26
C ALA A 119 -14.52 28.53 3.80
N ASP A 120 -13.78 27.67 4.50
CA ASP A 120 -12.47 27.95 5.08
C ASP A 120 -11.29 27.64 4.13
N GLY A 121 -11.58 27.34 2.86
CA GLY A 121 -10.56 27.04 1.85
C GLY A 121 -10.08 25.59 1.84
N ARG A 122 -10.69 24.71 2.63
CA ARG A 122 -10.44 23.26 2.55
C ARG A 122 -11.30 22.58 1.49
N LEU A 123 -10.85 21.42 1.05
CA LEU A 123 -11.52 20.55 0.10
C LEU A 123 -11.76 19.19 0.74
N VAL A 124 -13.03 18.80 0.83
CA VAL A 124 -13.42 17.43 1.18
C VAL A 124 -13.41 16.60 -0.11
N VAL A 125 -12.63 15.54 -0.11
CA VAL A 125 -12.56 14.57 -1.21
C VAL A 125 -13.16 13.27 -0.72
N ARG A 126 -14.19 12.79 -1.39
CA ARG A 126 -14.74 11.46 -1.14
C ARG A 126 -14.43 10.58 -2.34
N TYR A 127 -13.82 9.42 -2.10
CA TYR A 127 -13.43 8.52 -3.17
C TYR A 127 -13.63 7.06 -2.78
N SER A 128 -13.96 6.24 -3.76
CA SER A 128 -14.00 4.79 -3.62
C SER A 128 -13.07 4.18 -4.66
N ALA A 129 -12.22 3.25 -4.23
CA ALA A 129 -11.44 2.47 -5.16
C ALA A 129 -12.16 1.14 -5.40
N PRO A 130 -12.33 0.70 -6.65
CA PRO A 130 -12.84 -0.63 -6.92
C PRO A 130 -11.86 -1.66 -6.33
N ASP A 131 -12.35 -2.51 -5.43
CA ASP A 131 -11.59 -3.64 -4.94
C ASP A 131 -11.63 -4.75 -6.00
N VAL A 132 -10.65 -4.70 -6.91
CA VAL A 132 -10.53 -5.64 -8.03
C VAL A 132 -10.32 -7.08 -7.53
N ALA A 133 -9.79 -7.26 -6.32
CA ALA A 133 -9.54 -8.59 -5.75
C ALA A 133 -10.80 -9.25 -5.16
N ALA A 134 -11.84 -8.48 -4.85
CA ALA A 134 -13.04 -8.99 -4.17
C ALA A 134 -14.27 -9.12 -5.08
N GLY A 135 -14.19 -8.74 -6.36
CA GLY A 135 -15.31 -8.76 -7.30
C GLY A 135 -16.53 -7.92 -6.87
N ARG A 136 -16.38 -7.10 -5.83
CA ARG A 136 -17.44 -6.34 -5.19
C ARG A 136 -17.11 -4.86 -5.25
N VAL A 137 -17.88 -4.12 -6.04
CA VAL A 137 -17.98 -2.65 -5.92
C VAL A 137 -18.84 -2.34 -4.69
N GLY A 138 -18.34 -2.67 -3.51
CA GLY A 138 -19.03 -2.40 -2.25
C GLY A 138 -19.00 -0.91 -1.95
N HIS A 139 -20.17 -0.33 -1.66
CA HIS A 139 -20.28 1.03 -1.09
C HIS A 139 -19.62 1.15 0.30
N ASP A 140 -19.22 0.03 0.91
CA ASP A 140 -18.51 -0.04 2.20
C ASP A 140 -17.04 0.41 2.15
N GLY A 141 -16.53 0.81 0.98
CA GLY A 141 -15.14 1.23 0.74
C GLY A 141 -14.94 2.73 0.50
N GLU A 142 -15.96 3.57 0.69
CA GLU A 142 -15.84 5.02 0.50
C GLU A 142 -14.93 5.63 1.58
N ARG A 143 -13.97 6.46 1.14
CA ARG A 143 -13.04 7.17 2.00
C ARG A 143 -13.21 8.66 1.85
N THR A 144 -13.00 9.37 2.95
CA THR A 144 -13.04 10.82 2.99
C THR A 144 -11.67 11.35 3.41
N GLU A 145 -11.15 12.30 2.66
CA GLU A 145 -9.93 13.03 2.96
C GLU A 145 -10.23 14.53 2.94
N ILE A 146 -9.59 15.30 3.84
CA ILE A 146 -9.70 16.76 3.86
C ILE A 146 -8.33 17.34 3.58
N VAL A 147 -8.20 18.09 2.49
CA VAL A 147 -6.97 18.77 2.09
C VAL A 147 -7.20 20.27 2.00
N GLN A 148 -6.12 21.04 1.94
CA GLN A 148 -6.23 22.46 1.56
C GLN A 148 -6.54 22.55 0.07
N ASP A 149 -7.51 23.36 -0.34
CA ASP A 149 -7.84 23.52 -1.76
C ASP A 149 -6.70 24.29 -2.46
N LEU A 150 -6.24 23.80 -3.61
CA LEU A 150 -5.23 24.47 -4.41
C LEU A 150 -5.92 25.11 -5.62
N PRO A 151 -5.90 26.44 -5.75
CA PRO A 151 -6.47 27.11 -6.92
C PRO A 151 -5.82 26.63 -8.23
N ALA A 152 -6.64 26.42 -9.26
CA ALA A 152 -6.20 25.97 -10.57
C ALA A 152 -5.08 26.86 -11.15
N ALA A 153 -5.13 28.17 -10.91
CA ALA A 153 -4.11 29.13 -11.38
C ALA A 153 -2.71 28.89 -10.82
N LEU A 154 -2.58 28.27 -9.63
CA LEU A 154 -1.28 28.00 -9.00
C LEU A 154 -0.70 26.65 -9.40
N LEU A 155 -1.54 25.71 -9.86
CA LEU A 155 -1.12 24.34 -10.15
C LEU A 155 -0.03 24.24 -11.23
N PRO A 156 -0.10 24.97 -12.37
CA PRO A 156 0.96 24.97 -13.37
C PRO A 156 2.31 25.44 -12.84
N LEU A 157 2.31 26.42 -11.92
CA LEU A 157 3.53 26.95 -11.31
C LEU A 157 4.17 25.90 -10.40
N VAL A 158 3.36 25.27 -9.54
CA VAL A 158 3.83 24.21 -8.63
C VAL A 158 4.45 23.06 -9.42
N LEU A 159 3.78 22.58 -10.46
CA LEU A 159 4.26 21.48 -11.30
C LEU A 159 5.59 21.82 -11.99
N ARG A 160 5.72 23.03 -12.55
CA ARG A 160 6.95 23.48 -13.20
C ARG A 160 8.12 23.60 -12.22
N VAL A 161 7.88 24.14 -11.02
CA VAL A 161 8.93 24.26 -10.00
C VAL A 161 9.45 22.90 -9.58
N VAL A 162 8.57 21.93 -9.33
CA VAL A 162 8.99 20.57 -8.94
C VAL A 162 9.65 19.84 -10.09
N ALA A 163 9.17 20.02 -11.34
CA ALA A 163 9.79 19.43 -12.51
C ALA A 163 11.20 19.96 -12.78
N ALA A 164 11.43 21.25 -12.52
CA ALA A 164 12.74 21.89 -12.63
C ALA A 164 13.64 21.70 -11.40
N ASP A 165 13.14 21.03 -10.35
CA ASP A 165 13.91 20.80 -9.12
C ASP A 165 15.14 19.94 -9.42
N GLN A 166 16.28 20.30 -8.82
CA GLN A 166 17.54 19.59 -9.04
C GLN A 166 17.55 18.21 -8.35
N SER A 167 16.78 18.05 -7.28
CA SER A 167 16.65 16.81 -6.51
C SER A 167 15.91 15.73 -7.31
N PRO A 168 16.54 14.57 -7.59
CA PRO A 168 15.86 13.45 -8.22
C PRO A 168 14.67 12.94 -7.39
N ALA A 169 14.76 13.02 -6.05
CA ALA A 169 13.69 12.60 -5.15
C ALA A 169 12.45 13.50 -5.27
N ALA A 170 12.63 14.81 -5.50
CA ALA A 170 11.51 15.72 -5.72
C ALA A 170 10.76 15.39 -7.03
N ARG A 171 11.51 15.06 -8.09
CA ARG A 171 10.92 14.66 -9.39
C ARG A 171 10.23 13.30 -9.33
N GLN A 172 10.72 12.35 -8.52
CA GLN A 172 10.04 11.07 -8.29
C GLN A 172 8.63 11.25 -7.68
N ASN A 173 8.44 12.28 -6.86
CA ASN A 173 7.13 12.61 -6.30
C ASN A 173 6.12 13.14 -7.34
N LEU A 174 6.54 13.37 -8.60
CA LEU A 174 5.62 13.71 -9.69
C LEU A 174 4.86 12.49 -10.24
N ALA A 175 5.31 11.27 -9.96
CA ALA A 175 4.57 10.07 -10.30
C ALA A 175 3.23 10.05 -9.54
N PRO A 176 2.08 9.75 -10.18
CA PRO A 176 0.75 9.93 -9.56
C PRO A 176 0.58 9.25 -8.19
N ALA A 177 1.04 8.00 -8.04
CA ALA A 177 0.94 7.27 -6.78
C ALA A 177 1.82 7.86 -5.67
N ALA A 178 3.04 8.30 -6.01
CA ALA A 178 3.94 8.97 -5.07
C ALA A 178 3.38 10.34 -4.66
N MET A 179 2.86 11.10 -5.63
CA MET A 179 2.24 12.40 -5.40
C MET A 179 1.02 12.31 -4.47
N ALA A 180 0.18 11.29 -4.66
CA ALA A 180 -1.02 11.05 -3.86
C ALA A 180 -0.75 10.88 -2.35
N VAL A 181 0.49 10.53 -2.00
CA VAL A 181 0.95 10.37 -0.62
C VAL A 181 1.81 11.56 -0.19
N ALA A 182 2.78 11.96 -1.00
CA ALA A 182 3.73 13.03 -0.66
C ALA A 182 3.06 14.42 -0.64
N SER A 183 2.10 14.66 -1.54
CA SER A 183 1.33 15.90 -1.58
C SER A 183 -0.11 15.65 -2.04
N PRO A 184 -0.98 15.14 -1.14
CA PRO A 184 -2.37 14.83 -1.49
C PRO A 184 -3.12 16.04 -2.04
N ARG A 185 -2.80 17.25 -1.57
CA ARG A 185 -3.35 18.50 -2.11
C ARG A 185 -3.09 18.66 -3.60
N VAL A 186 -1.84 18.48 -4.04
CA VAL A 186 -1.47 18.68 -5.46
C VAL A 186 -2.10 17.58 -6.30
N PHE A 187 -2.05 16.34 -5.82
CA PHE A 187 -2.69 15.20 -6.46
C PHE A 187 -4.19 15.45 -6.70
N TRP A 188 -4.94 15.81 -5.66
CA TRP A 188 -6.39 16.05 -5.80
C TRP A 188 -6.71 17.28 -6.65
N ALA A 189 -5.84 18.29 -6.65
CA ALA A 189 -5.97 19.44 -7.54
C ALA A 189 -5.79 19.05 -9.01
N ILE A 190 -4.88 18.13 -9.34
CA ILE A 190 -4.72 17.59 -10.71
C ILE A 190 -5.96 16.80 -11.11
N VAL A 191 -6.46 15.94 -10.23
CA VAL A 191 -7.67 15.15 -10.52
C VAL A 191 -8.85 16.07 -10.83
N ARG A 192 -9.08 17.08 -9.98
CA ARG A 192 -10.20 18.02 -10.11
C ARG A 192 -10.07 18.97 -11.31
N HIS A 193 -8.92 19.63 -11.45
CA HIS A 193 -8.74 20.71 -12.44
C HIS A 193 -8.20 20.21 -13.78
N GLY A 194 -7.50 19.08 -13.79
CA GLY A 194 -7.03 18.40 -15.00
C GLY A 194 -8.02 17.38 -15.56
N GLY A 195 -9.11 17.09 -14.84
CA GLY A 195 -10.21 16.25 -15.33
C GLY A 195 -9.90 14.75 -15.39
N VAL A 196 -8.99 14.25 -14.54
CA VAL A 196 -8.63 12.82 -14.54
C VAL A 196 -9.86 11.96 -14.22
N GLY A 197 -10.10 10.92 -15.04
CA GLY A 197 -11.23 10.00 -14.89
C GLY A 197 -12.60 10.64 -15.10
N SER A 198 -12.65 11.83 -15.72
CA SER A 198 -13.89 12.39 -16.26
C SER A 198 -14.47 11.50 -17.37
N GLY A 199 -15.70 11.78 -17.80
CA GLY A 199 -16.43 10.97 -18.79
C GLY A 199 -15.70 10.70 -20.11
N ASP A 200 -14.68 11.50 -20.42
CA ASP A 200 -13.84 11.39 -21.62
C ASP A 200 -12.63 10.43 -21.43
N GLY A 201 -12.46 9.84 -20.23
CA GLY A 201 -11.40 8.87 -19.95
C GLY A 201 -10.00 9.47 -19.81
N ILE A 202 -9.90 10.77 -19.51
CA ILE A 202 -8.62 11.49 -19.40
C ILE A 202 -7.73 10.86 -18.33
N GLY A 203 -6.51 10.50 -18.72
CA GLY A 203 -5.49 9.95 -17.84
C GLY A 203 -4.60 11.02 -17.19
N PHE A 204 -3.75 10.60 -16.23
CA PHE A 204 -2.83 11.52 -15.54
C PHE A 204 -1.83 12.20 -16.49
N ALA A 205 -1.30 11.49 -17.50
CA ALA A 205 -0.34 12.06 -18.44
C ALA A 205 -0.94 13.24 -19.21
N GLU A 206 -2.15 13.05 -19.74
CA GLU A 206 -2.87 14.05 -20.51
C GLU A 206 -3.30 15.24 -19.64
N ALA A 207 -3.80 14.98 -18.42
CA ALA A 207 -4.12 16.03 -17.46
C ALA A 207 -2.89 16.89 -17.10
N LEU A 208 -1.74 16.26 -16.86
CA LEU A 208 -0.50 16.94 -16.53
C LEU A 208 0.05 17.76 -17.71
N GLU A 209 0.01 17.22 -18.93
CA GLU A 209 0.42 17.95 -20.14
C GLU A 209 -0.48 19.17 -20.38
N SER A 210 -1.79 19.04 -20.18
CA SER A 210 -2.74 20.15 -20.30
C SER A 210 -2.47 21.25 -19.26
N LEU A 211 -2.21 20.88 -18.00
CA LEU A 211 -1.97 21.81 -16.91
C LEU A 211 -0.59 22.49 -16.98
N ALA A 212 0.45 21.74 -17.33
CA ALA A 212 1.83 22.23 -17.38
C ALA A 212 2.53 21.71 -18.65
N PRO A 213 2.20 22.28 -19.83
CA PRO A 213 2.77 21.82 -21.09
C PRO A 213 4.29 21.94 -21.12
N GLY A 214 4.96 20.89 -21.60
CA GLY A 214 6.42 20.83 -21.78
C GLY A 214 7.25 21.01 -20.50
N ALA A 215 6.64 20.91 -19.32
CA ALA A 215 7.36 21.06 -18.05
C ALA A 215 8.18 19.82 -17.68
N ALA A 216 7.72 18.63 -18.09
CA ALA A 216 8.44 17.36 -17.95
C ALA A 216 7.93 16.38 -19.01
N ASP A 217 8.60 15.24 -19.14
CA ASP A 217 8.05 14.10 -19.89
C ASP A 217 6.98 13.39 -19.04
N TRP A 218 5.76 13.90 -19.10
CA TRP A 218 4.65 13.38 -18.29
C TRP A 218 4.26 11.95 -18.67
N ALA A 219 4.49 11.54 -19.92
CA ALA A 219 4.23 10.19 -20.36
C ALA A 219 5.13 9.20 -19.62
N SER A 220 6.44 9.45 -19.52
CA SER A 220 7.35 8.55 -18.78
C SER A 220 7.12 8.57 -17.27
N ILE A 221 6.85 9.74 -16.68
CA ILE A 221 6.63 9.89 -15.22
C ILE A 221 5.38 9.16 -14.73
N THR A 222 4.35 9.06 -15.58
CA THR A 222 3.07 8.44 -15.22
C THR A 222 3.02 6.94 -15.49
N VAL A 223 3.99 6.38 -16.21
CA VAL A 223 4.13 4.94 -16.37
C VAL A 223 4.46 4.32 -15.02
N ARG A 224 3.63 3.37 -14.60
CA ARG A 224 3.92 2.55 -13.42
C ARG A 224 5.12 1.67 -13.72
N GLU A 225 6.28 2.01 -13.18
CA GLU A 225 7.38 1.04 -13.07
C GLU A 225 6.89 -0.12 -12.19
N ARG A 226 6.53 -1.23 -12.83
CA ARG A 226 6.39 -2.49 -12.12
C ARG A 226 7.79 -2.86 -11.67
N ARG A 227 8.15 -2.57 -10.41
CA ARG A 227 9.32 -3.17 -9.75
C ARG A 227 9.22 -4.67 -9.99
N ARG A 228 10.04 -5.20 -10.92
CA ARG A 228 10.17 -6.65 -11.07
C ARG A 228 10.66 -7.17 -9.72
N PRO A 229 10.05 -8.21 -9.14
CA PRO A 229 10.69 -8.88 -8.03
C PRO A 229 12.09 -9.31 -8.48
N GLU A 230 13.14 -8.95 -7.75
CA GLU A 230 14.53 -9.34 -7.99
C GLU A 230 14.74 -10.85 -7.74
N ARG A 231 13.85 -11.71 -8.25
CA ARG A 231 13.89 -13.16 -8.03
C ARG A 231 14.47 -13.96 -9.20
N TYR A 232 14.89 -13.30 -10.29
CA TYR A 232 15.38 -14.00 -11.50
C TYR A 232 16.49 -13.27 -12.27
N SER A 233 17.27 -12.38 -11.64
CA SER A 233 18.45 -11.78 -12.30
C SER A 233 19.70 -12.68 -12.24
N GLU A 234 19.68 -13.75 -11.43
CA GLU A 234 20.80 -14.67 -11.26
C GLU A 234 20.40 -16.11 -11.62
N TYR A 235 19.96 -16.33 -12.86
CA TYR A 235 20.08 -17.65 -13.48
C TYR A 235 20.60 -17.46 -14.90
N VAL A 236 21.89 -17.15 -14.99
CA VAL A 236 22.66 -17.38 -16.21
C VAL A 236 22.82 -18.90 -16.31
N SER A 237 22.25 -19.47 -17.36
CA SER A 237 22.43 -20.87 -17.72
C SER A 237 23.91 -21.11 -18.03
N HIS A 238 24.53 -22.02 -17.26
CA HIS A 238 25.76 -22.72 -17.64
C HIS A 238 25.39 -24.16 -17.99
#